data_AF-B1PHN9-F1
#
_entry.id   AF-B1PHN9-F1
#
_cell.length_a   1.000
_cell.length_b   1.000
_cell.length_c   1.000
_cell.angle_alpha   90.00
_cell.angle_beta   90.00
_cell.angle_gamma   90.00
#
_symmetry.space_group_name_H-M   'P 1'
#
loop_
_entity.id
_entity.type
_entity.pdbx_description
1 polymer ?
#
loop_
_entity_poly.entity_id
_entity_poly.type
_entity_poly.pdbx_seq_one_letter_code
_entity_poly.pdbx_strand_id
1 'polypeptide(L)'
;ILRYVTYAIFTGDASVLEDRCLNGLRETYLALGVPGASVAEGVRMMKDAAIAIANDRNGITQGDCSALISEIGTYFDRAAAAVA
;
A
#
# COMPACT_ATOMS: atom_id res chain seq x y z
N ILE A 1 -7.40 1.29 -0.99
CA ILE A 1 -6.02 0.88 -0.67
C ILE A 1 -5.09 2.08 -0.59
N LEU A 2 -4.76 2.78 -1.69
CA LEU A 2 -3.82 3.92 -1.68
C LEU A 2 -4.07 4.95 -0.56
N ARG A 3 -5.32 5.42 -0.40
CA ARG A 3 -5.70 6.36 0.67
C ARG A 3 -5.32 5.89 2.07
N TYR A 4 -5.57 4.62 2.39
CA TYR A 4 -5.26 4.06 3.71
C TYR A 4 -3.77 3.76 3.88
N VAL A 5 -3.05 3.44 2.81
CA VAL A 5 -1.59 3.37 2.82
C VAL A 5 -1.01 4.76 3.13
N THR A 6 -1.51 5.83 2.52
CA THR A 6 -1.10 7.20 2.84
C THR A 6 -1.36 7.56 4.31
N TYR A 7 -2.48 7.12 4.87
CA TYR A 7 -2.74 7.32 6.30
C TYR A 7 -1.74 6.56 7.17
N ALA A 8 -1.46 5.29 6.85
CA ALA A 8 -0.49 4.49 7.58
C ALA A 8 0.92 5.11 7.55
N ILE A 9 1.34 5.65 6.40
CA ILE A 9 2.61 6.38 6.25
C ILE A 9 2.62 7.63 7.14
N PHE A 10 1.53 8.40 7.14
CA PHE A 10 1.45 9.63 7.93
C PHE A 10 1.45 9.35 9.45
N THR A 11 0.82 8.26 9.87
CA THR A 11 0.76 7.87 11.29
C THR A 11 1.95 7.02 11.74
N GLY A 12 2.73 6.45 10.81
CA GLY A 12 3.78 5.46 11.11
C GLY A 12 3.24 4.14 11.67
N ASP A 13 2.00 3.78 11.32
CA ASP A 13 1.29 2.61 11.86
C ASP A 13 0.28 2.06 10.85
N ALA A 14 0.30 0.73 10.64
CA ALA A 14 -0.61 0.01 9.76
C ALA A 14 -2.04 -0.16 10.32
N SER A 15 -2.29 0.13 11.60
CA SER A 15 -3.59 -0.11 12.27
C SER A 15 -4.79 0.47 11.51
N VAL A 16 -4.68 1.71 11.01
CA VAL A 16 -5.75 2.35 10.22
C VAL A 16 -6.00 1.65 8.88
N LEU A 17 -4.97 1.09 8.26
CA LEU A 17 -5.08 0.30 7.03
C LEU A 17 -5.75 -1.05 7.33
N GLU A 18 -5.33 -1.72 8.39
CA GLU A 18 -5.86 -3.03 8.78
C GLU A 18 -7.33 -2.95 9.20
N ASP A 19 -7.62 -2.15 10.22
CA ASP A 19 -8.93 -2.15 10.88
C ASP A 19 -10.03 -1.56 10.01
N ARG A 20 -9.69 -0.53 9.20
CA ARG A 20 -10.69 0.26 8.46
C ARG A 20 -10.74 -0.06 6.97
N CYS A 21 -9.77 -0.79 6.43
CA CYS A 21 -9.72 -1.10 5.00
C CYS A 21 -9.55 -2.59 4.68
N LEU A 22 -8.65 -3.31 5.36
CA LEU A 22 -8.32 -4.69 4.99
C LEU A 22 -9.18 -5.72 5.71
N ASN A 23 -9.69 -5.39 6.90
CA ASN A 23 -10.53 -6.29 7.68
C ASN A 23 -11.80 -6.71 6.89
N GLY A 24 -11.94 -8.01 6.61
CA GLY A 24 -13.07 -8.58 5.86
C GLY A 24 -13.04 -8.34 4.34
N LEU A 25 -11.98 -7.71 3.80
CA LEU A 25 -11.94 -7.31 2.40
C LEU A 25 -11.83 -8.53 1.46
N ARG A 26 -11.04 -9.53 1.84
CA ARG A 26 -10.89 -10.79 1.09
C ARG A 26 -12.22 -11.53 0.97
N GLU A 27 -12.92 -11.68 2.09
CA GLU A 27 -14.22 -12.34 2.17
C GLU A 27 -15.25 -11.61 1.30
N THR A 28 -15.22 -10.27 1.32
CA THR A 28 -16.07 -9.44 0.46
C THR A 28 -15.79 -9.67 -1.02
N TYR A 29 -14.51 -9.67 -1.43
CA TYR A 29 -14.14 -9.93 -2.82
C TYR A 29 -14.51 -11.34 -3.27
N LEU A 30 -14.30 -12.35 -2.43
CA LEU A 30 -14.72 -13.72 -2.70
C LEU A 30 -16.24 -13.81 -2.89
N ALA A 31 -17.03 -13.16 -2.02
CA ALA A 31 -18.49 -13.15 -2.11
C ALA A 31 -19.01 -12.45 -3.39
N LEU A 32 -18.27 -11.47 -3.90
CA LEU A 32 -18.61 -10.74 -5.12
C LEU A 32 -18.03 -11.37 -6.40
N GLY A 33 -17.28 -12.48 -6.29
CA GLY A 33 -16.61 -13.11 -7.43
C GLY A 33 -15.44 -12.29 -7.99
N VAL A 34 -14.89 -11.36 -7.21
CA VAL A 34 -13.73 -10.55 -7.60
C VAL A 34 -12.45 -11.38 -7.43
N PRO A 35 -11.60 -11.48 -8.47
CA PRO A 35 -10.37 -12.26 -8.40
C PRO A 35 -9.31 -11.55 -7.52
N GLY A 36 -9.13 -12.04 -6.28
CA GLY A 36 -8.20 -11.49 -5.30
C GLY A 36 -6.75 -11.35 -5.80
N ALA A 37 -6.25 -12.34 -6.55
CA ALA A 37 -4.93 -12.30 -7.16
C ALA A 37 -4.74 -11.12 -8.14
N SER A 38 -5.76 -10.78 -8.94
CA SER A 38 -5.72 -9.63 -9.85
C SER A 38 -5.74 -8.31 -9.09
N VAL A 39 -6.47 -8.25 -7.96
CA VAL A 39 -6.46 -7.07 -7.09
C VAL A 39 -5.08 -6.92 -6.44
N ALA A 40 -4.49 -8.00 -5.93
CA ALA A 40 -3.15 -8.00 -5.36
C ALA A 40 -2.10 -7.51 -6.37
N GLU A 41 -2.19 -7.94 -7.63
CA GLU A 41 -1.29 -7.45 -8.69
C GLU A 41 -1.50 -5.96 -8.97
N GLY A 42 -2.75 -5.49 -9.00
CA GLY A 42 -3.04 -4.05 -9.08
C GLY A 42 -2.43 -3.26 -7.92
N VAL A 43 -2.39 -3.82 -6.70
CA VAL A 43 -1.71 -3.21 -5.54
C VAL A 43 -0.20 -3.15 -5.74
N ARG A 44 0.42 -4.17 -6.33
CA ARG A 44 1.86 -4.16 -6.66
C ARG A 44 2.19 -3.10 -7.70
N MET A 45 1.40 -2.98 -8.76
CA MET A 45 1.57 -1.91 -9.74
C MET A 45 1.43 -0.51 -9.11
N MET A 46 0.48 -0.34 -8.18
CA MET A 46 0.35 0.91 -7.42
C MET A 46 1.57 1.19 -6.54
N LYS A 47 2.15 0.16 -5.90
CA LYS A 47 3.38 0.28 -5.10
C LYS A 47 4.53 0.81 -5.94
N ASP A 48 4.78 0.22 -7.10
CA ASP A 48 5.88 0.59 -7.98
C ASP A 48 5.75 2.04 -8.45
N ALA A 49 4.55 2.44 -8.88
CA ALA A 49 4.26 3.81 -9.27
C ALA A 49 4.41 4.80 -8.09
N ALA A 50 3.90 4.46 -6.92
CA ALA A 50 3.99 5.32 -5.73
C ALA A 50 5.44 5.50 -5.26
N ILE A 51 6.24 4.43 -5.26
CA ILE A 51 7.67 4.49 -4.90
C ILE A 51 8.44 5.32 -5.92
N ALA A 52 8.17 5.16 -7.21
CA ALA A 52 8.82 5.96 -8.25
C ALA A 52 8.56 7.46 -8.06
N ILE A 53 7.32 7.85 -7.71
CA ILE A 53 6.96 9.24 -7.44
C ILE A 53 7.60 9.72 -6.12
N ALA A 54 7.50 8.94 -5.05
CA ALA A 54 8.01 9.33 -3.73
C ALA A 54 9.54 9.43 -3.67
N ASN A 55 10.25 8.71 -4.55
CA ASN A 55 11.70 8.72 -4.65
C ASN A 55 12.23 9.66 -5.74
N ASP A 56 11.36 10.44 -6.41
CA ASP A 56 11.80 11.49 -7.32
C ASP A 56 12.53 12.59 -6.52
N ARG A 57 13.77 12.88 -6.93
CA ARG A 57 14.64 13.87 -6.28
C ARG A 57 14.47 15.27 -6.85
N ASN A 58 13.66 15.43 -7.90
CA ASN A 58 13.42 16.72 -8.51
C ASN A 58 12.63 17.63 -7.56
N GLY A 59 13.15 18.83 -7.29
CA GLY A 59 12.45 19.85 -6.51
C GLY A 59 12.44 19.64 -4.98
N ILE A 60 13.23 18.70 -4.46
CA ILE A 60 13.38 18.47 -3.00
C ILE A 60 14.85 18.54 -2.56
N THR A 61 15.09 18.83 -1.28
CA THR A 61 16.43 18.76 -0.69
C THR A 61 16.94 17.31 -0.71
N GLN A 62 18.18 17.11 -1.14
CA GLN A 62 18.77 15.78 -1.20
C GLN A 62 19.01 15.21 0.20
N GLY A 63 18.68 13.93 0.37
CA GLY A 63 18.87 13.17 1.61
C GLY A 63 18.63 11.68 1.38
N ASP A 64 18.88 10.88 2.41
CA ASP A 64 18.59 9.44 2.40
C ASP A 64 17.21 9.16 3.00
N CYS A 65 16.25 8.85 2.13
CA CYS A 65 14.89 8.45 2.51
C CYS A 65 14.68 6.94 2.36
N SER A 66 15.74 6.12 2.26
CA SER A 66 15.63 4.67 2.02
C SER A 66 14.75 3.95 3.05
N ALA A 67 14.84 4.32 4.32
CA ALA A 67 13.99 3.78 5.38
C ALA A 67 12.50 4.06 5.15
N LEU A 68 12.16 5.31 4.79
CA LEU A 68 10.78 5.70 4.48
C LEU A 68 10.26 4.96 3.24
N ILE A 69 11.06 4.85 2.19
CA ILE A 69 10.67 4.11 0.98
C ILE A 69 10.44 2.61 1.30
N SER A 70 11.28 2.01 2.14
CA SER A 70 11.11 0.62 2.58
C SER A 70 9.82 0.43 3.40
N GLU A 71 9.49 1.40 4.25
CA GLU A 71 8.26 1.38 5.06
C GLU A 71 7.01 1.49 4.17
N ILE A 72 7.01 2.43 3.21
CA ILE A 72 5.96 2.55 2.19
C ILE A 72 5.73 1.21 1.48
N GLY A 73 6.82 0.56 1.04
CA GLY A 73 6.76 -0.74 0.40
C GLY A 73 6.07 -1.80 1.26
N THR A 74 6.36 -1.80 2.57
CA THR A 74 5.79 -2.75 3.53
C THR A 74 4.27 -2.60 3.66
N TYR A 75 3.74 -1.37 3.67
CA TYR A 75 2.30 -1.15 3.73
C TYR A 75 1.57 -1.63 2.48
N PHE A 76 2.15 -1.42 1.30
CA PHE A 76 1.60 -1.97 0.06
C PHE A 76 1.64 -3.50 0.02
N ASP A 77 2.75 -4.11 0.46
CA ASP A 77 2.89 -5.57 0.50
C ASP A 77 1.87 -6.20 1.47
N ARG A 78 1.64 -5.56 2.62
CA ARG A 78 0.58 -5.95 3.57
C ARG A 78 -0.81 -5.89 2.93
N ALA A 79 -1.12 -4.82 2.19
CA ALA A 79 -2.40 -4.70 1.49
C ALA A 79 -2.59 -5.74 0.38
N ALA A 80 -1.53 -6.06 -0.38
CA ALA A 80 -1.57 -7.09 -1.41
C ALA A 80 -1.77 -8.48 -0.81
N ALA A 81 -1.06 -8.80 0.28
CA ALA A 81 -1.19 -10.07 0.99
C ALA A 81 -2.58 -10.28 1.60
N ALA A 82 -3.24 -9.21 2.03
CA ALA A 82 -4.58 -9.28 2.62
C ALA A 82 -5.69 -9.62 1.62
N VAL A 83 -5.48 -9.40 0.31
CA VAL A 83 -6.50 -9.63 -0.73
C VAL A 83 -6.19 -10.81 -1.65
N ALA A 84 -4.97 -11.35 -1.60
CA ALA A 84 -4.50 -12.47 -2.41
C ALA A 84 -5.10 -13.83 -1.98
#